data_AF-A0A232ERV6-F1
#
_entry.id   AF-A0A232ERV6-F1
#
_cell.length_a   1.000
_cell.length_b   1.000
_cell.length_c   1.000
_cell.angle_alpha   90.00
_cell.angle_beta   90.00
_cell.angle_gamma   90.00
#
_symmetry.space_group_name_H-M   'P 1'
#
loop_
_entity.id
_entity.type
_entity.pdbx_description
1 polymer ?
#
loop_
_entity_poly.entity_id
_entity_poly.type
_entity_poly.pdbx_seq_one_letter_code
_entity_poly.pdbx_strand_id
1 'polypeptide(L)'
;TASGKESPLTSNSALVPCNGSKVEKSSGNLSYDWAYGASPLAERPELKDRVSVTANGALLINRFSGKDHGKYTCRVRDGNSVVEEVTVDVDDKYRLLAEVCHPSGCISAEKCDSPSETRTSCLLDGEVCCSVVREDAKHRCGHFLGECMKSCTQEIQVLQADDCEEGTTCCVLVY
;
A
#
# COMPACT_ATOMS: atom_id res chain seq x y z
N THR A 1 28.73 -9.45 2.82
CA THR A 1 27.45 -10.17 2.63
C THR A 1 26.47 -9.71 3.70
N ALA A 2 25.55 -8.82 3.35
CA ALA A 2 24.39 -8.48 4.18
C ALA A 2 23.32 -7.88 3.24
N SER A 3 22.53 -8.77 2.62
CA SER A 3 21.31 -8.38 1.91
C SER A 3 20.24 -8.21 2.98
N GLY A 4 19.90 -6.97 3.30
CA GLY A 4 18.72 -6.65 4.10
C GLY A 4 17.51 -7.16 3.32
N LYS A 5 16.90 -8.24 3.80
CA LYS A 5 15.62 -8.73 3.26
C LYS A 5 14.54 -7.78 3.75
N GLU A 6 14.24 -6.76 2.95
CA GLU A 6 12.95 -6.08 3.03
C GLU A 6 11.87 -7.14 2.76
N SER A 7 11.07 -7.44 3.78
CA SER A 7 9.98 -8.39 3.64
C SER A 7 8.91 -7.75 2.77
N PRO A 8 8.46 -8.40 1.69
CA PRO A 8 7.46 -7.82 0.79
C PRO A 8 6.16 -7.52 1.55
N LEU A 9 5.60 -6.33 1.34
CA LEU A 9 4.27 -5.96 1.83
C LEU A 9 3.24 -6.96 1.28
N THR A 10 2.39 -7.51 2.16
CA THR A 10 1.32 -8.43 1.76
C THR A 10 -0.04 -7.82 2.03
N SER A 11 -1.08 -8.35 1.38
CA SER A 11 -2.50 -7.98 1.55
C SER A 11 -3.07 -8.15 2.96
N ASN A 12 -2.27 -8.72 3.85
CA ASN A 12 -2.61 -8.92 5.24
C ASN A 12 -1.51 -8.41 6.16
N SER A 13 -0.75 -7.40 5.73
CA SER A 13 0.20 -6.68 6.58
C SER A 13 -0.49 -5.49 7.25
N ALA A 14 0.14 -4.87 8.25
CA ALA A 14 -0.26 -3.58 8.79
C ALA A 14 0.93 -2.63 8.84
N LEU A 15 0.69 -1.34 8.61
CA LEU A 15 1.73 -0.30 8.66
C LEU A 15 1.34 0.78 9.68
N VAL A 16 2.12 0.86 10.76
CA VAL A 16 1.88 1.82 11.85
C VAL A 16 2.93 2.94 11.74
N PRO A 17 2.54 4.19 11.45
CA PRO A 17 3.48 5.27 11.19
C PRO A 17 4.17 5.74 12.47
N CYS A 18 5.49 5.99 12.38
CA CYS A 18 6.26 6.76 13.35
C CYS A 18 7.48 7.34 12.64
N ASN A 19 7.52 8.64 12.41
CA ASN A 19 8.54 9.28 11.58
C ASN A 19 9.21 10.48 12.27
N GLY A 20 9.06 10.61 13.60
CA GLY A 20 9.65 11.73 14.33
C GLY A 20 9.02 13.10 13.98
N SER A 21 7.74 13.12 13.56
CA SER A 21 7.07 14.36 13.10
C SER A 21 7.12 15.52 14.10
N LYS A 22 7.35 15.25 15.40
CA LYS A 22 7.42 16.29 16.44
C LYS A 22 8.85 16.65 16.84
N VAL A 23 9.86 16.07 16.21
CA VAL A 23 11.27 16.36 16.50
C VAL A 23 11.70 17.66 15.81
N GLU A 24 11.80 18.75 16.58
CA GLU A 24 12.15 20.08 16.05
C GLU A 24 13.66 20.25 15.75
N LYS A 25 14.51 19.51 16.46
CA LYS A 25 15.98 19.55 16.30
C LYS A 25 16.53 18.13 16.39
N SER A 26 17.29 17.73 15.38
CA SER A 26 18.06 16.48 15.41
C SER A 26 19.46 16.69 14.87
N SER A 27 20.38 15.81 15.27
CA SER A 27 21.73 15.70 14.71
C SER A 27 21.74 15.04 13.32
N GLY A 28 20.57 14.68 12.76
CA GLY A 28 20.43 14.16 11.40
C GLY A 28 20.41 12.63 11.27
N ASN A 29 20.53 11.88 12.36
CA ASN A 29 20.45 10.41 12.34
C ASN A 29 19.48 9.89 13.41
N LEU A 30 18.19 9.89 13.07
CA LEU A 30 17.17 9.35 13.95
C LEU A 30 17.15 7.83 13.88
N SER A 31 17.00 7.20 15.04
CA SER A 31 16.74 5.76 15.16
C SER A 31 15.41 5.52 15.86
N TYR A 32 14.82 4.36 15.59
CA TYR A 32 13.45 4.06 16.01
C TYR A 32 13.42 2.70 16.71
N ASP A 33 12.83 2.67 17.90
CA ASP A 33 12.54 1.42 18.60
C ASP A 33 11.05 1.33 18.93
N TRP A 34 10.53 0.10 18.88
CA TRP A 34 9.12 -0.19 19.09
C TRP A 34 8.93 -1.19 20.23
N ALA A 35 7.87 -0.96 21.02
CA ALA A 35 7.43 -1.83 22.09
C ALA A 35 5.93 -2.14 21.96
N TYR A 36 5.52 -3.30 22.45
CA TYR A 36 4.11 -3.66 22.65
C TYR A 36 3.81 -3.69 24.16
N GLY A 37 2.98 -2.75 24.61
CA GLY A 37 2.87 -2.42 26.02
C GLY A 37 4.23 -1.99 26.60
N ALA A 38 4.69 -2.65 27.66
CA ALA A 38 5.98 -2.37 28.29
C ALA A 38 7.17 -3.14 27.71
N SER A 39 6.93 -4.10 26.81
CA SER A 39 7.98 -5.03 26.33
C SER A 39 8.47 -4.65 24.94
N PRO A 40 9.80 -4.64 24.69
CA PRO A 40 10.34 -4.53 23.35
C PRO A 40 9.78 -5.60 22.41
N LEU A 41 9.56 -5.25 21.14
CA LEU A 41 9.05 -6.23 20.15
C LEU A 41 10.00 -7.43 19.96
N ALA A 42 11.31 -7.23 20.15
CA ALA A 42 12.32 -8.30 20.07
C ALA A 42 12.14 -9.40 21.15
N GLU A 43 11.45 -9.09 22.24
CA GLU A 43 11.16 -10.01 23.35
C GLU A 43 9.80 -10.70 23.21
N ARG A 44 9.07 -10.45 22.11
CA ARG A 44 7.74 -11.00 21.84
C ARG A 44 7.85 -12.07 20.74
N PRO A 45 7.94 -13.37 21.06
CA PRO A 45 8.13 -14.42 20.05
C PRO A 45 7.07 -14.42 18.95
N GLU A 46 5.82 -14.10 19.30
CA GLU A 46 4.69 -14.06 18.35
C GLU A 46 4.76 -12.91 17.33
N LEU A 47 5.55 -11.87 17.62
CA LEU A 47 5.72 -10.68 16.79
C LEU A 47 7.10 -10.60 16.14
N LYS A 48 8.17 -11.01 16.85
CA LYS A 48 9.58 -10.84 16.47
C LYS A 48 9.89 -11.26 15.03
N ASP A 49 9.32 -12.38 14.57
CA ASP A 49 9.59 -12.91 13.22
C ASP A 49 8.69 -12.33 12.12
N ARG A 50 7.76 -11.44 12.49
CA ARG A 50 6.76 -10.85 11.59
C ARG A 50 6.83 -9.34 11.53
N VAL A 51 7.58 -8.70 12.43
CA VAL A 51 7.70 -7.25 12.49
C VAL A 51 9.02 -6.75 11.91
N SER A 52 8.96 -5.61 11.25
CA SER A 52 10.15 -4.88 10.81
C SER A 52 9.91 -3.38 10.95
N VAL A 53 10.96 -2.64 11.32
CA VAL A 53 10.93 -1.18 11.37
C VAL A 53 11.55 -0.66 10.08
N THR A 54 10.83 0.20 9.37
CA THR A 54 11.27 0.81 8.11
C THR A 54 12.33 1.89 8.38
N ALA A 55 13.04 2.34 7.33
CA ALA A 55 14.03 3.41 7.45
C ALA A 55 13.44 4.74 7.95
N ASN A 56 12.15 4.99 7.69
CA ASN A 56 11.42 6.15 8.18
C ASN A 56 10.71 5.91 9.52
N GLY A 57 10.98 4.78 10.20
CA GLY A 57 10.54 4.49 11.56
C GLY A 57 9.16 3.83 11.71
N ALA A 58 8.42 3.64 10.61
CA ALA A 58 7.14 2.94 10.64
C ALA A 58 7.32 1.46 11.00
N LEU A 59 6.34 0.91 11.72
CA LEU A 59 6.29 -0.51 12.06
C LEU A 59 5.46 -1.26 11.02
N LEU A 60 6.10 -2.17 10.30
CA LEU A 60 5.43 -3.16 9.45
C LEU A 60 5.16 -4.42 10.28
N ILE A 61 3.91 -4.87 10.31
CA ILE A 61 3.50 -6.14 10.93
C ILE A 61 2.97 -7.06 9.82
N ASN A 62 3.66 -8.16 9.54
CA ASN A 62 3.22 -9.13 8.54
C ASN A 62 2.25 -10.16 9.15
N ARG A 63 1.30 -10.65 8.33
CA ARG A 63 0.25 -11.57 8.76
C ARG A 63 -0.61 -11.00 9.91
N PHE A 64 -0.94 -9.72 9.82
CA PHE A 64 -1.73 -8.98 10.79
C PHE A 64 -3.09 -9.67 11.06
N SER A 65 -3.47 -9.69 12.33
CA SER A 65 -4.68 -10.34 12.84
C SER A 65 -5.18 -9.62 14.09
N GLY A 66 -6.37 -9.97 14.59
CA GLY A 66 -6.90 -9.40 15.84
C GLY A 66 -6.02 -9.63 17.07
N LYS A 67 -5.06 -10.58 17.04
CA LYS A 67 -4.08 -10.77 18.12
C LYS A 67 -3.02 -9.67 18.17
N ASP A 68 -2.84 -8.97 17.06
CA ASP A 68 -1.88 -7.89 16.91
C ASP A 68 -2.49 -6.54 17.32
N HIS A 69 -3.76 -6.51 17.77
CA HIS A 69 -4.39 -5.30 18.28
C HIS A 69 -3.81 -4.89 19.64
N GLY A 70 -3.76 -3.59 19.90
CA GLY A 70 -3.40 -3.03 21.20
C GLY A 70 -2.39 -1.89 21.14
N LYS A 71 -1.78 -1.57 22.29
CA LYS A 71 -0.95 -0.37 22.45
C LYS A 71 0.51 -0.63 22.07
N TYR A 72 0.94 0.02 21.02
CA TYR A 72 2.33 0.04 20.57
C TYR A 72 2.95 1.40 20.90
N THR A 73 4.20 1.40 21.36
CA THR A 73 4.94 2.61 21.66
C THR A 73 6.15 2.69 20.74
N CYS A 74 6.22 3.76 19.95
CA CYS A 74 7.39 4.14 19.18
C CYS A 74 8.24 5.11 20.00
N ARG A 75 9.54 4.86 20.04
CA ARG A 75 10.54 5.77 20.59
C ARG A 75 11.47 6.21 19.48
N VAL A 76 11.51 7.51 19.24
CA VAL A 76 12.42 8.15 18.30
C VAL A 76 13.63 8.64 19.09
N ARG A 77 14.81 8.26 18.64
CA ARG A 77 16.08 8.61 19.27
C ARG A 77 16.97 9.41 18.36
N ASP A 78 17.63 10.40 18.92
CA ASP A 78 18.75 11.10 18.31
C ASP A 78 20.03 10.74 19.08
N GLY A 79 20.87 9.90 18.48
CA GLY A 79 21.93 9.21 19.19
C GLY A 79 21.37 8.33 20.33
N ASN A 80 21.73 8.65 21.57
CA ASN A 80 21.31 7.89 22.76
C ASN A 80 20.06 8.47 23.45
N SER A 81 19.63 9.67 23.05
CA SER A 81 18.53 10.39 23.70
C SER A 81 17.21 10.08 23.01
N VAL A 82 16.18 9.73 23.79
CA VAL A 82 14.81 9.67 23.28
C VAL A 82 14.32 11.11 23.10
N VAL A 83 14.02 11.48 21.86
CA VAL A 83 13.57 12.84 21.48
C VAL A 83 12.06 12.92 21.25
N GLU A 84 11.42 11.78 20.96
CA GLU A 84 9.96 11.67 20.87
C GLU A 84 9.53 10.26 21.30
N GLU A 85 8.39 10.17 21.98
CA GLU A 85 7.73 8.91 22.31
C GLU A 85 6.24 9.02 21.98
N VAL A 86 5.74 8.11 21.13
CA VAL A 86 4.35 8.10 20.67
C VAL A 86 3.74 6.74 20.95
N THR A 87 2.61 6.73 21.65
CA THR A 87 1.82 5.51 21.85
C THR A 87 0.62 5.53 20.90
N VAL A 88 0.46 4.43 20.16
CA VAL A 88 -0.59 4.23 19.16
C VAL A 88 -1.43 3.02 19.57
N ASP A 89 -2.75 3.17 19.56
CA ASP A 89 -3.67 2.03 19.70
C ASP A 89 -3.91 1.43 18.31
N VAL A 90 -3.27 0.30 18.06
CA VAL A 90 -3.24 -0.40 16.79
C VAL A 90 -4.45 -1.31 16.69
N ASP A 91 -5.25 -1.10 15.65
CA ASP A 91 -6.44 -1.86 15.30
C ASP A 91 -6.48 -2.10 13.78
N ASP A 92 -7.60 -2.58 13.25
CA ASP A 92 -7.76 -2.90 11.83
C ASP A 92 -7.61 -1.73 10.87
N LYS A 93 -7.64 -0.46 11.32
CA LYS A 93 -7.40 0.70 10.45
C LYS A 93 -5.96 0.77 9.92
N TYR A 94 -5.02 0.14 10.62
CA TYR A 94 -3.62 0.06 10.19
C TYR A 94 -3.35 -1.12 9.27
N ARG A 95 -4.32 -2.02 9.10
CA ARG A 95 -4.21 -3.13 8.17
C ARG A 95 -4.07 -2.56 6.77
N LEU A 96 -2.97 -2.93 6.12
CA LEU A 96 -2.83 -2.84 4.68
C LEU A 96 -3.77 -3.88 4.09
N LEU A 97 -5.03 -3.46 3.91
CA LEU A 97 -5.87 -4.07 2.89
C LEU A 97 -5.07 -3.90 1.60
N ALA A 98 -4.65 -4.99 0.94
CA ALA A 98 -4.06 -4.82 -0.39
C ALA A 98 -5.12 -4.26 -1.32
N GLU A 99 -5.16 -2.95 -1.41
CA GLU A 99 -5.24 -2.27 -2.68
C GLU A 99 -3.93 -1.49 -2.82
N VAL A 100 -2.82 -2.23 -2.97
CA VAL A 100 -1.73 -1.68 -3.76
C VAL A 100 -2.34 -1.52 -5.13
N CYS A 101 -2.69 -0.29 -5.50
CA CYS A 101 -3.13 -0.03 -6.85
C CYS A 101 -2.06 -0.56 -7.78
N HIS A 102 -2.42 -1.55 -8.60
CA HIS A 102 -1.54 -1.98 -9.65
C HIS A 102 -1.18 -0.74 -10.48
N PRO A 103 0.06 -0.58 -11.00
CA PRO A 103 0.42 0.59 -11.80
C PRO A 103 -0.55 0.87 -12.96
N SER A 104 -1.26 -0.16 -13.44
CA SER A 104 -2.32 -0.02 -14.46
C SER A 104 -3.61 0.64 -13.97
N GLY A 105 -3.84 0.75 -12.65
CA GLY A 105 -5.00 1.41 -12.05
C GLY A 105 -4.72 2.86 -11.65
N CYS A 106 -3.48 3.33 -11.79
CA CYS A 106 -3.11 4.72 -11.58
C CYS A 106 -3.42 5.53 -12.83
N ILE A 107 -4.37 6.46 -12.71
CA ILE A 107 -4.73 7.40 -13.79
C ILE A 107 -4.87 8.81 -13.22
N SER A 108 -4.90 9.80 -14.11
CA SER A 108 -5.10 11.18 -13.68
C SER A 108 -6.48 11.38 -13.05
N ALA A 109 -6.53 12.18 -11.98
CA ALA A 109 -7.73 12.37 -11.16
C ALA A 109 -8.96 12.78 -11.98
N GLU A 110 -8.78 13.61 -13.01
CA GLU A 110 -9.85 14.07 -13.89
C GLU A 110 -10.45 12.98 -14.80
N LYS A 111 -9.73 11.86 -14.97
CA LYS A 111 -10.17 10.71 -15.78
C LYS A 111 -10.85 9.62 -14.92
N CYS A 112 -10.93 9.81 -13.61
CA CYS A 112 -11.50 8.84 -12.68
C CYS A 112 -12.91 9.25 -12.22
N ASP A 113 -13.85 8.31 -12.24
CA ASP A 113 -15.20 8.51 -11.72
C ASP A 113 -15.30 8.13 -10.23
N SER A 114 -14.58 7.07 -9.84
CA SER A 114 -14.53 6.55 -8.46
C SER A 114 -13.09 6.40 -7.97
N PRO A 115 -12.47 7.48 -7.44
CA PRO A 115 -11.13 7.40 -6.88
C PRO A 115 -11.15 6.63 -5.56
N SER A 116 -10.21 5.69 -5.37
CA SER A 116 -9.99 5.05 -4.07
C SER A 116 -9.57 6.10 -3.05
N GLU A 117 -10.11 6.01 -1.83
CA GLU A 117 -9.70 6.89 -0.72
C GLU A 117 -8.23 6.68 -0.33
N THR A 118 -7.65 5.55 -0.73
CA THR A 118 -6.26 5.19 -0.46
C THR A 118 -5.35 5.84 -1.52
N ARG A 119 -4.89 7.07 -1.25
CA ARG A 119 -3.93 7.79 -2.13
C ARG A 119 -2.55 7.14 -2.22
N THR A 120 -2.23 6.16 -1.37
CA THR A 120 -0.85 5.76 -1.06
C THR A 120 -0.18 4.85 -2.10
N SER A 121 -0.81 4.59 -3.25
CA SER A 121 -0.32 3.60 -4.23
C SER A 121 0.23 4.17 -5.55
N CYS A 122 -0.16 5.37 -5.96
CA CYS A 122 0.27 5.95 -7.24
C CYS A 122 1.47 6.88 -7.03
N LEU A 123 2.52 6.69 -7.84
CA LEU A 123 3.83 7.33 -7.65
C LEU A 123 3.93 8.73 -8.29
N LEU A 124 3.04 9.05 -9.22
CA LEU A 124 3.02 10.33 -9.94
C LEU A 124 2.06 11.31 -9.28
N ASP A 125 2.49 12.57 -9.19
CA ASP A 125 1.66 13.65 -8.65
C ASP A 125 0.44 13.89 -9.56
N GLY A 126 -0.75 13.96 -8.96
CA GLY A 126 -2.03 14.10 -9.68
C GLY A 126 -2.67 12.79 -10.14
N GLU A 127 -2.03 11.63 -9.91
CA GLU A 127 -2.65 10.32 -10.15
C GLU A 127 -3.42 9.82 -8.93
N VAL A 128 -4.51 9.11 -9.20
CA VAL A 128 -5.34 8.44 -8.21
C VAL A 128 -5.48 6.97 -8.58
N CYS A 129 -5.64 6.11 -7.57
CA CYS A 129 -6.04 4.75 -7.84
C CYS A 129 -7.51 4.73 -8.22
N CYS A 130 -7.81 4.29 -9.44
CA CYS A 130 -9.16 4.35 -9.97
C CYS A 130 -9.79 2.96 -10.08
N SER A 131 -10.95 2.78 -9.46
CA SER A 131 -11.75 1.56 -9.62
C SER A 131 -12.68 1.63 -10.82
N VAL A 132 -13.12 2.84 -11.20
CA VAL A 132 -14.01 3.08 -12.35
C VAL A 132 -13.52 4.27 -13.16
N VAL A 133 -12.97 3.99 -14.34
CA VAL A 133 -12.52 5.00 -15.31
C VAL A 133 -13.74 5.66 -15.95
N ARG A 134 -13.70 6.97 -16.15
CA ARG A 134 -14.77 7.69 -16.86
C ARG A 134 -14.97 7.14 -18.27
N GLU A 135 -16.22 7.11 -18.72
CA GLU A 135 -16.61 6.54 -20.03
C GLU A 135 -15.84 7.16 -21.21
N ASP A 136 -15.61 8.48 -21.17
CA ASP A 136 -14.88 9.23 -22.19
C ASP A 136 -13.36 9.01 -22.17
N ALA A 137 -12.83 8.41 -21.10
CA ALA A 137 -11.42 8.12 -20.89
C ALA A 137 -11.09 6.63 -20.99
N LYS A 138 -12.07 5.75 -21.22
CA LYS A 138 -11.82 4.31 -21.45
C LYS A 138 -11.14 4.12 -22.82
N HIS A 139 -9.96 3.51 -22.82
CA HIS A 139 -9.21 3.23 -24.05
C HIS A 139 -8.47 1.89 -23.98
N ARG A 140 -8.44 1.22 -22.83
CA ARG A 140 -7.81 -0.10 -22.66
C ARG A 140 -8.87 -1.15 -22.46
N CYS A 141 -8.62 -2.37 -22.91
CA CYS A 141 -9.59 -3.45 -22.83
C CYS A 141 -10.09 -3.69 -21.40
N GLY A 142 -9.18 -3.66 -20.43
CA GLY A 142 -9.52 -3.77 -19.01
C GLY A 142 -10.40 -2.63 -18.49
N HIS A 143 -10.32 -1.41 -19.04
CA HIS A 143 -11.18 -0.29 -18.65
C HIS A 143 -12.66 -0.56 -19.01
N PHE A 144 -12.89 -1.41 -20.02
CA PHE A 144 -14.22 -1.86 -20.41
C PHE A 144 -14.64 -3.15 -19.70
N LEU A 145 -13.86 -3.63 -18.72
CA LEU A 145 -14.02 -4.95 -18.08
C LEU A 145 -13.90 -6.10 -19.11
N GLY A 146 -13.12 -5.89 -20.17
CA GLY A 146 -12.88 -6.87 -21.22
C GLY A 146 -11.55 -7.59 -21.08
N GLU A 147 -11.41 -8.66 -21.87
CA GLU A 147 -10.18 -9.42 -22.03
C GLU A 147 -9.80 -9.47 -23.52
N CYS A 148 -8.50 -9.35 -23.82
CA CYS A 148 -8.00 -9.48 -25.20
C CYS A 148 -8.03 -10.95 -25.62
N MET A 149 -8.89 -11.29 -26.58
CA MET A 149 -9.10 -12.64 -27.09
C MET A 149 -8.83 -12.70 -28.60
N LYS A 150 -8.60 -13.89 -29.15
CA LYS A 150 -8.41 -14.06 -30.61
C LYS A 150 -9.62 -13.59 -31.42
N SER A 151 -10.82 -13.83 -30.92
CA SER A 151 -12.07 -13.37 -31.53
C SER A 151 -13.23 -13.53 -30.54
N CYS A 152 -14.28 -12.75 -30.78
CA CYS A 152 -15.59 -12.86 -30.14
C CYS A 152 -16.69 -12.37 -31.09
N THR A 153 -17.97 -12.53 -30.73
CA THR A 153 -19.07 -11.96 -31.52
C THR A 153 -18.98 -10.44 -31.55
N GLN A 154 -19.38 -9.82 -32.67
CA GLN A 154 -19.28 -8.37 -32.86
C GLN A 154 -20.04 -7.57 -31.78
N GLU A 155 -21.05 -8.19 -31.17
CA GLU A 155 -21.90 -7.59 -30.13
C GLU A 155 -21.17 -7.39 -28.78
N ILE A 156 -20.08 -8.13 -28.54
CA ILE A 156 -19.24 -7.99 -27.33
C ILE A 156 -17.84 -7.44 -27.63
N GLN A 157 -17.59 -7.01 -28.87
CA GLN A 157 -16.31 -6.44 -29.26
C GLN A 157 -16.22 -4.97 -28.87
N VAL A 158 -15.11 -4.59 -28.23
CA VAL A 158 -14.77 -3.19 -27.96
C VAL A 158 -13.68 -2.74 -28.92
N LEU A 159 -14.09 -1.96 -29.93
CA LEU A 159 -13.19 -1.43 -30.96
C LEU A 159 -12.33 -0.24 -30.49
N GLN A 160 -12.70 0.35 -29.35
CA GLN A 160 -12.01 1.51 -28.77
C GLN A 160 -10.78 1.11 -27.94
N ALA A 161 -10.60 -0.18 -27.65
CA ALA A 161 -9.47 -0.68 -26.89
C ALA A 161 -8.19 -0.69 -27.74
N ASP A 162 -7.13 -0.05 -27.26
CA ASP A 162 -5.87 0.15 -27.99
C ASP A 162 -4.70 -0.73 -27.50
N ASP A 163 -4.91 -1.56 -26.48
CA ASP A 163 -3.86 -2.34 -25.81
C ASP A 163 -3.88 -3.85 -26.13
N CYS A 164 -4.78 -4.32 -26.99
CA CYS A 164 -4.75 -5.70 -27.47
C CYS A 164 -3.68 -5.89 -28.54
N GLU A 165 -2.91 -6.97 -28.42
CA GLU A 165 -1.85 -7.34 -29.37
C GLU A 165 -2.42 -7.62 -30.77
N GLU A 166 -1.56 -7.51 -31.79
CA GLU A 166 -1.96 -7.75 -33.19
C GLU A 166 -2.55 -9.16 -33.36
N GLY A 167 -3.75 -9.23 -33.94
CA GLY A 167 -4.50 -10.49 -34.10
C GLY A 167 -5.37 -10.88 -32.90
N THR A 168 -5.47 -10.01 -31.88
CA THR A 168 -6.46 -10.12 -30.80
C THR A 168 -7.40 -8.92 -30.79
N THR A 169 -8.56 -9.07 -30.16
CA THR A 169 -9.60 -8.04 -30.03
C THR A 169 -10.10 -8.02 -28.60
N CYS A 170 -10.56 -6.85 -28.13
CA CYS A 170 -11.11 -6.72 -26.79
C CYS A 170 -12.55 -7.25 -26.74
N CYS A 171 -12.82 -8.16 -25.81
CA CYS A 171 -14.11 -8.80 -25.64
C CYS A 171 -14.64 -8.60 -24.22
N VAL A 172 -15.87 -8.09 -24.08
CA VAL A 172 -16.52 -7.89 -22.77
C VAL A 172 -17.52 -9.02 -22.48
N LEU A 173 -17.28 -9.80 -21.42
CA LEU A 173 -18.09 -11.00 -21.12
C LEU A 173 -19.34 -10.73 -20.28
N VAL A 174 -19.63 -9.46 -19.97
CA VAL A 174 -20.74 -9.07 -19.09
C VAL A 174 -21.75 -8.24 -19.88
N TYR A 175 -22.94 -8.82 -20.06
CA TYR A 175 -24.17 -8.14 -20.50
C TYR A 175 -25.05 -7.81 -19.29
#